data_AF-A0A9P0FME6-F1
#
_entry.id   AF-A0A9P0FME6-F1
#
_cell.length_a   1.000
_cell.length_b   1.000
_cell.length_c   1.000
_cell.angle_alpha   90.00
_cell.angle_beta   90.00
_cell.angle_gamma   90.00
#
_symmetry.space_group_name_H-M   'P 1'
#
loop_
_entity.id
_entity.type
_entity.pdbx_description
1 polymer ?
#
loop_
_entity_poly.entity_id
_entity_poly.type
_entity_poly.pdbx_seq_one_letter_code
_entity_poly.pdbx_strand_id
1 'polypeptide(L)'
;MNELVAKQQVTGKAILQLYSNMKKDSTSRKSTEYFKRRTEALNEHWANAKQTHAEIIKIKKSSNEYWTSEYYKQIEKSYRDCYRYIQNSTTCINESSEDEDTRVKYQMQHIQTIDRYEILSEKLVNQCK
;
A
#
# COMPACT_ATOMS: atom_id res chain seq x y z
N MET A 1 -34.75 4.15 -0.11
CA MET A 1 -34.26 2.76 -0.15
C MET A 1 -33.41 2.46 -1.38
N ASN A 2 -33.92 2.71 -2.60
CA ASN A 2 -33.14 2.56 -3.83
C ASN A 2 -31.87 3.40 -3.85
N GLU A 3 -31.91 4.61 -3.29
CA GLU A 3 -30.74 5.50 -3.17
C GLU A 3 -29.64 4.93 -2.26
N LEU A 4 -29.99 4.31 -1.12
CA LEU A 4 -29.01 3.72 -0.21
C LEU A 4 -28.37 2.48 -0.82
N VAL A 5 -29.16 1.64 -1.51
CA VAL A 5 -28.63 0.49 -2.26
C VAL A 5 -27.70 0.97 -3.37
N ALA A 6 -28.07 2.00 -4.13
CA ALA A 6 -27.22 2.59 -5.15
C ALA A 6 -25.92 3.16 -4.55
N LYS A 7 -26.00 3.86 -3.41
CA LYS A 7 -24.84 4.38 -2.68
C LYS A 7 -23.89 3.26 -2.22
N GLN A 8 -24.44 2.15 -1.71
CA GLN A 8 -23.66 0.98 -1.35
C GLN A 8 -22.97 0.36 -2.57
N GLN A 9 -23.65 0.29 -3.71
CA GLN A 9 -23.06 -0.18 -4.97
C GLN A 9 -21.94 0.71 -5.49
N VAL A 10 -22.12 2.03 -5.46
CA VAL A 10 -21.09 3.00 -5.85
C VAL A 10 -19.85 2.82 -4.97
N THR A 11 -20.06 2.69 -3.66
CA THR A 11 -18.97 2.50 -2.69
C THR A 11 -18.24 1.16 -2.91
N GLY A 12 -18.97 0.08 -3.15
CA GLY A 12 -18.41 -1.23 -3.48
C GLY A 12 -17.57 -1.20 -4.77
N LYS A 13 -18.06 -0.53 -5.81
CA LYS A 13 -17.31 -0.31 -7.06
C LYS A 13 -16.04 0.52 -6.85
N ALA A 14 -16.08 1.54 -5.99
CA ALA A 14 -14.91 2.35 -5.68
C ALA A 14 -13.79 1.52 -5.04
N ILE A 15 -14.13 0.63 -4.08
CA ILE A 15 -13.17 -0.29 -3.46
C ILE A 15 -12.53 -1.23 -4.50
N LEU A 16 -13.35 -1.83 -5.37
CA LEU A 16 -12.86 -2.70 -6.45
C LEU A 16 -11.97 -1.95 -7.45
N GLN A 17 -12.35 -0.73 -7.81
CA GLN A 17 -11.58 0.10 -8.73
C GLN A 17 -10.24 0.50 -8.12
N LEU A 18 -10.23 0.89 -6.84
CA LEU A 18 -9.01 1.20 -6.09
C LEU A 18 -8.06 0.01 -6.13
N TYR A 19 -8.56 -1.19 -5.84
CA TYR A 19 -7.76 -2.41 -5.87
C TYR A 19 -7.23 -2.73 -7.27
N SER A 20 -8.09 -2.65 -8.29
CA SER A 20 -7.69 -2.89 -9.70
C SER A 20 -6.60 -1.91 -10.15
N ASN A 21 -6.75 -0.63 -9.83
CA ASN A 21 -5.79 0.42 -10.18
C ASN A 21 -4.45 0.16 -9.52
N MET A 22 -4.43 -0.15 -8.22
CA MET A 22 -3.18 -0.48 -7.51
C MET A 22 -2.46 -1.68 -8.14
N LYS A 23 -3.19 -2.73 -8.54
CA LYS A 23 -2.56 -3.88 -9.20
C LYS A 23 -1.92 -3.53 -10.55
N LYS A 24 -2.51 -2.58 -11.29
CA LYS A 24 -2.05 -2.15 -12.61
C LYS A 24 -0.97 -1.06 -12.57
N ASP A 25 -0.90 -0.28 -11.49
CA ASP A 25 0.11 0.76 -11.35
C ASP A 25 1.53 0.16 -11.35
N SER A 26 2.47 0.86 -11.98
CA SER A 26 3.87 0.45 -12.06
C SER A 26 4.53 0.40 -10.68
N THR A 27 5.52 -0.47 -10.51
CA THR A 27 6.30 -0.57 -9.27
C THR A 27 6.92 0.77 -8.86
N SER A 28 7.39 1.56 -9.83
CA SER A 28 7.96 2.90 -9.59
C SER A 28 7.01 3.90 -8.91
N ARG A 29 5.68 3.69 -9.02
CA ARG A 29 4.67 4.55 -8.38
C ARG A 29 4.30 4.07 -6.96
N LYS A 30 4.64 2.84 -6.62
CA LYS A 30 4.22 2.15 -5.40
C LYS A 30 5.22 2.41 -4.27
N SER A 31 5.27 3.65 -3.80
CA SER A 31 6.03 4.03 -2.60
C SER A 31 5.22 3.80 -1.31
N THR A 32 5.87 3.93 -0.16
CA THR A 32 5.21 3.91 1.15
C THR A 32 4.12 4.98 1.24
N GLU A 33 4.40 6.20 0.78
CA GLU A 33 3.43 7.30 0.76
C GLU A 33 2.25 7.02 -0.18
N TYR A 34 2.50 6.37 -1.33
CA TYR A 34 1.42 5.91 -2.21
C TYR A 34 0.48 4.95 -1.47
N PHE A 35 1.02 3.93 -0.81
CA PHE A 35 0.23 2.94 -0.10
C PHE A 35 -0.49 3.51 1.12
N LYS A 36 0.10 4.50 1.81
CA LYS A 36 -0.57 5.24 2.89
C LYS A 36 -1.84 5.92 2.39
N ARG A 37 -1.75 6.72 1.31
CA ARG A 37 -2.91 7.40 0.71
C ARG A 37 -3.98 6.43 0.22
N ARG A 38 -3.57 5.29 -0.33
CA ARG A 38 -4.51 4.24 -0.76
C ARG A 38 -5.20 3.55 0.42
N THR A 39 -4.50 3.37 1.53
CA THR A 39 -5.08 2.84 2.78
C THR A 39 -6.12 3.80 3.35
N GLU A 40 -5.81 5.09 3.39
CA GLU A 40 -6.74 6.13 3.84
C GLU A 40 -8.03 6.14 3.00
N ALA A 41 -7.91 6.17 1.67
CA ALA A 41 -9.05 6.11 0.76
C ALA A 41 -9.86 4.81 0.90
N LEU A 42 -9.18 3.67 1.06
CA LEU A 42 -9.83 2.38 1.28
C LEU A 42 -10.66 2.38 2.57
N ASN A 43 -10.11 2.92 3.65
CA ASN A 43 -10.78 3.02 4.95
C ASN A 43 -11.99 3.95 4.91
N GLU A 44 -11.90 5.07 4.19
CA GLU A 44 -13.01 5.99 3.99
C GLU A 44 -14.17 5.32 3.22
N HIS A 45 -13.87 4.65 2.10
CA HIS A 45 -14.89 3.90 1.37
C HIS A 45 -15.48 2.78 2.21
N TRP A 46 -14.68 2.09 3.01
CA TRP A 46 -15.19 1.05 3.90
C TRP A 46 -16.09 1.59 5.01
N ALA A 47 -15.74 2.71 5.63
CA ALA A 47 -16.59 3.38 6.61
C ALA A 47 -17.95 3.76 6.01
N ASN A 48 -17.94 4.33 4.80
CA ASN A 48 -19.16 4.67 4.06
C ASN A 48 -20.01 3.43 3.73
N ALA A 49 -19.39 2.32 3.36
CA ALA A 49 -20.08 1.06 3.10
C ALA A 49 -20.76 0.50 4.36
N LYS A 50 -20.06 0.52 5.51
CA LYS A 50 -20.60 0.10 6.82
C LYS A 50 -21.80 0.95 7.23
N GLN A 51 -21.66 2.27 7.14
CA GLN A 51 -22.75 3.19 7.51
C GLN A 51 -23.97 2.96 6.62
N THR A 52 -23.78 2.94 5.30
CA THR A 52 -24.88 2.75 4.34
C THR A 52 -25.56 1.40 4.55
N HIS A 53 -24.79 0.34 4.84
CA HIS A 53 -25.38 -0.97 5.14
C HIS A 53 -26.23 -0.96 6.41
N ALA A 54 -25.73 -0.33 7.48
CA ALA A 54 -26.48 -0.20 8.73
C ALA A 54 -27.79 0.57 8.53
N GLU A 55 -27.79 1.62 7.71
CA GLU A 55 -29.01 2.35 7.33
C GLU A 55 -29.98 1.47 6.53
N ILE A 56 -29.49 0.66 5.58
CA ILE A 56 -30.33 -0.29 4.83
C ILE A 56 -30.96 -1.33 5.76
N ILE A 57 -30.19 -1.90 6.71
CA ILE A 57 -30.70 -2.86 7.70
C ILE A 57 -31.80 -2.21 8.55
N LYS A 58 -31.57 -1.00 9.06
CA LYS A 58 -32.57 -0.28 9.87
C LYS A 58 -33.90 -0.06 9.15
N ILE A 59 -33.85 0.18 7.84
CA ILE A 59 -35.06 0.42 7.02
C ILE A 59 -35.75 -0.89 6.62
N LYS A 60 -35.01 -2.01 6.52
CA LYS A 60 -35.57 -3.31 6.15
C LYS A 60 -36.21 -4.01 7.34
N LYS A 61 -37.53 -3.89 7.47
CA LYS A 61 -38.35 -4.93 8.09
C LYS A 61 -38.68 -5.99 7.01
N SER A 62 -38.00 -7.14 7.07
CA SER A 62 -38.46 -8.47 6.62
C SER A 62 -38.58 -8.93 5.14
N SER A 63 -38.11 -8.25 4.08
CA SER A 63 -38.31 -8.83 2.70
C SER A 63 -37.11 -8.91 1.72
N ASN A 64 -35.98 -8.24 1.96
CA ASN A 64 -34.85 -8.25 0.99
C ASN A 64 -33.47 -8.39 1.67
N GLU A 65 -33.41 -9.02 2.83
CA GLU A 65 -32.20 -9.09 3.66
C GLU A 65 -31.06 -9.85 2.96
N TYR A 66 -31.38 -10.97 2.30
CA TYR A 66 -30.40 -11.86 1.68
C TYR A 66 -29.50 -11.17 0.65
N TRP A 67 -30.07 -10.50 -0.35
CA TRP A 67 -29.29 -9.90 -1.44
C TRP A 67 -28.42 -8.73 -0.97
N THR A 68 -28.89 -7.93 -0.01
CA THR A 68 -28.11 -6.79 0.51
C THR A 68 -27.00 -7.24 1.45
N SER A 69 -27.27 -8.25 2.27
CA SER A 69 -26.25 -8.87 3.11
C SER A 69 -25.20 -9.59 2.27
N GLU A 70 -25.58 -10.28 1.20
CA GLU A 70 -24.65 -10.96 0.30
C GLU A 70 -23.78 -9.97 -0.47
N TYR A 71 -24.37 -8.90 -1.01
CA TYR A 71 -23.60 -7.86 -1.68
C TYR A 71 -22.65 -7.14 -0.71
N TYR A 72 -23.10 -6.86 0.52
CA TYR A 72 -22.24 -6.27 1.55
C TYR A 72 -21.06 -7.17 1.91
N LYS A 73 -21.26 -8.50 2.04
CA LYS A 73 -20.16 -9.46 2.24
C LYS A 73 -19.15 -9.44 1.09
N GLN A 74 -19.61 -9.27 -0.15
CA GLN A 74 -18.69 -9.14 -1.30
C GLN A 74 -17.85 -7.85 -1.22
N ILE A 75 -18.45 -6.74 -0.77
CA ILE A 75 -17.70 -5.51 -0.50
C ILE A 75 -16.68 -5.74 0.61
N GLU A 76 -17.08 -6.39 1.70
CA GLU A 76 -16.17 -6.71 2.82
C GLU A 76 -14.98 -7.55 2.37
N LYS A 77 -15.25 -8.61 1.58
CA LYS A 77 -14.19 -9.44 0.99
C LYS A 77 -13.24 -8.60 0.15
N SER A 78 -13.78 -7.75 -0.72
CA SER A 78 -12.98 -6.87 -1.59
C SER A 78 -12.12 -5.90 -0.79
N TYR A 79 -12.66 -5.34 0.30
CA TYR A 79 -11.90 -4.53 1.25
C TYR A 79 -10.74 -5.31 1.87
N ARG A 80 -11.01 -6.53 2.36
CA ARG A 80 -9.99 -7.39 2.98
C ARG A 80 -8.88 -7.75 1.99
N ASP A 81 -9.23 -8.10 0.76
CA ASP A 81 -8.27 -8.45 -0.29
C ASP A 81 -7.40 -7.23 -0.65
N CYS A 82 -8.02 -6.06 -0.77
CA CYS A 82 -7.33 -4.79 -1.04
C CYS A 82 -6.38 -4.41 0.10
N TYR A 83 -6.82 -4.52 1.35
CA TYR A 83 -6.00 -4.21 2.52
C TYR A 83 -4.80 -5.16 2.63
N ARG A 84 -5.02 -6.46 2.42
CA ARG A 84 -3.97 -7.47 2.44
C ARG A 84 -2.93 -7.24 1.35
N TYR A 85 -3.37 -6.82 0.16
CA TYR A 85 -2.46 -6.42 -0.91
C TYR A 85 -1.56 -5.25 -0.51
N ILE A 86 -2.11 -4.23 0.14
CA ILE A 86 -1.34 -3.06 0.59
C ILE A 86 -0.32 -3.49 1.66
N GLN A 87 -0.73 -4.29 2.64
CA GLN A 87 0.17 -4.76 3.70
C GLN A 87 1.35 -5.53 3.12
N ASN A 88 1.08 -6.53 2.27
CA ASN A 88 2.14 -7.33 1.65
C ASN A 88 3.07 -6.46 0.79
N SER A 89 2.53 -5.50 0.04
CA SER A 89 3.33 -4.61 -0.80
C SER A 89 4.22 -3.67 0.02
N THR A 90 3.73 -3.21 1.18
CA THR A 90 4.50 -2.33 2.08
C THR A 90 5.62 -3.08 2.78
N THR A 91 5.38 -4.32 3.22
CA THR A 91 6.42 -5.19 3.80
C THR A 91 7.58 -5.40 2.82
N CYS A 92 7.30 -5.74 1.56
CA CYS A 92 8.35 -5.93 0.56
C CYS A 92 9.16 -4.67 0.25
N ILE A 93 8.56 -3.47 0.35
CA ILE A 93 9.27 -2.19 0.15
C ILE A 93 10.28 -1.97 1.27
N ASN A 94 9.86 -2.21 2.52
CA ASN A 94 10.74 -2.00 3.67
C ASN A 94 11.92 -2.98 3.64
N GLU A 95 11.67 -4.26 3.33
CA GLU A 95 12.72 -5.28 3.14
C GLU A 95 13.72 -4.89 2.03
N SER A 96 13.21 -4.40 0.90
CA SER A 96 14.08 -3.96 -0.22
C SER A 96 14.93 -2.73 0.14
N SER A 97 14.40 -1.82 0.97
CA SER A 97 15.14 -0.62 1.40
C SER A 97 16.26 -0.92 2.39
N GLU A 98 16.07 -1.87 3.30
CA GLU A 98 17.08 -2.28 4.29
C GLU A 98 18.29 -2.94 3.61
N ASP A 99 18.05 -3.76 2.58
CA ASP A 99 19.11 -4.39 1.78
C ASP A 99 19.92 -3.36 0.97
N GLU A 100 19.25 -2.34 0.42
CA GLU A 100 19.90 -1.31 -0.39
C GLU A 100 20.75 -0.35 0.47
N ASP A 101 20.25 0.08 1.63
CA ASP A 101 21.00 0.90 2.60
C ASP A 101 22.24 0.17 3.12
N THR A 102 22.11 -1.13 3.40
CA THR A 102 23.23 -1.97 3.81
C THR A 102 24.29 -2.06 2.71
N ARG A 103 23.87 -2.26 1.44
CA ARG A 103 24.77 -2.33 0.29
C ARG A 103 25.51 -1.01 0.06
N VAL A 104 24.80 0.12 0.13
CA VAL A 104 25.40 1.46 -0.02
C VAL A 104 26.43 1.73 1.07
N LYS A 105 26.15 1.35 2.32
CA LYS A 105 27.09 1.48 3.43
C LYS A 105 28.38 0.70 3.22
N TYR A 106 28.28 -0.54 2.73
CA TYR A 106 29.47 -1.35 2.40
C TYR A 106 30.28 -0.75 1.25
N GLN A 107 29.62 -0.24 0.19
CA GLN A 107 30.30 0.42 -0.92
C GLN A 107 31.04 1.70 -0.46
N MET A 108 30.41 2.50 0.41
CA MET A 108 31.01 3.72 0.96
C MET A 108 32.25 3.42 1.80
N GLN A 109 32.20 2.38 2.65
CA GLN A 109 33.37 1.94 3.43
C GLN A 109 34.52 1.47 2.54
N HIS A 110 34.22 0.76 1.45
CA HIS A 110 35.24 0.31 0.51
C HIS A 110 35.90 1.48 -0.22
N ILE A 111 35.13 2.48 -0.66
CA ILE A 111 35.66 3.71 -1.27
C ILE A 111 36.57 4.46 -0.30
N GLN A 112 36.12 4.70 0.93
CA GLN A 112 36.94 5.35 1.97
C GLN A 112 38.25 4.61 2.26
N THR A 113 38.22 3.29 2.14
CA THR A 113 39.41 2.45 2.31
C THR A 113 40.38 2.61 1.14
N ILE A 114 39.89 2.66 -0.09
CA ILE A 114 40.71 2.93 -1.29
C ILE A 114 41.37 4.31 -1.18
N ASP A 115 40.60 5.36 -0.89
CA ASP A 115 41.12 6.73 -0.75
C ASP A 115 42.24 6.81 0.29
N ARG A 116 42.10 6.07 1.41
CA ARG A 116 43.14 6.00 2.45
C ARG A 116 44.43 5.35 1.92
N TYR A 117 44.35 4.29 1.13
CA TYR A 117 45.53 3.63 0.55
C TYR A 117 46.22 4.50 -0.49
N GLU A 118 45.46 5.22 -1.32
CA GLU A 118 46.01 6.17 -2.29
C GLU A 118 46.81 7.27 -1.59
N ILE A 119 46.24 7.91 -0.56
CA ILE A 119 46.92 8.94 0.24
C ILE A 119 48.21 8.41 0.89
N LEU A 120 48.20 7.17 1.41
CA LEU A 120 49.39 6.57 2.02
C LEU A 120 50.47 6.26 0.98
N SER A 121 50.08 5.82 -0.22
CA SER A 121 51.02 5.55 -1.31
C SER A 121 51.70 6.82 -1.81
N GLU A 122 50.96 7.93 -1.94
CA GLU A 122 51.52 9.24 -2.32
C GLU A 122 52.51 9.76 -1.26
N LYS A 123 52.19 9.59 0.02
CA LYS A 123 53.09 9.97 1.12
C LYS A 123 54.38 9.16 1.11
N LEU A 124 54.31 7.87 0.85
CA LEU A 124 55.50 7.01 0.73
C LEU A 124 56.37 7.42 -0.46
N VAL A 125 55.76 7.68 -1.63
CA VAL A 125 56.50 8.13 -2.83
C VAL A 125 57.21 9.46 -2.61
N ASN A 126 56.60 10.39 -1.87
CA ASN A 126 57.19 11.69 -1.57
C ASN A 126 58.27 11.65 -0.47
N GLN A 127 58.31 10.60 0.37
CA GLN A 127 59.37 10.38 1.36
C GLN A 127 60.62 9.71 0.77
N CYS A 128 60.51 9.08 -0.40
CA CYS A 128 61.61 8.42 -1.10
C CYS A 128 62.29 9.29 -2.18
N LYS A 129 61.94 10.58 -2.27
CA LYS A 129 62.60 11.59 -3.12
C LYS A 129 63.45 12.52 -2.27
#